data_AF-A0A8H5YRV1-F1
#
_entry.id   AF-A0A8H5YRV1-F1
#
_cell.length_a   1.000
_cell.length_b   1.000
_cell.length_c   1.000
_cell.angle_alpha   90.00
_cell.angle_beta   90.00
_cell.angle_gamma   90.00
#
_symmetry.space_group_name_H-M   'P 1'
#
loop_
_entity.id
_entity.type
_entity.pdbx_description
1 polymer ?
#
loop_
_entity_poly.entity_id
_entity_poly.type
_entity_poly.pdbx_seq_one_letter_code
_entity_poly.pdbx_strand_id
1 'polypeptide(L)'
;MSQFLQPSLEQKVPLPRDENLIETSGRMEAGHRAMIYESSVFRPLMLCPYPSNTCPGCNYKHTEDLRVDHAEDCCNKSVPIYIIPGQTRMHFFLCKALHNWLYHKWYRLYQSDSEHRQFVAKFLIPFPPDDISTTSLVSLINDLNSRICSKAASIQDYVQTCPVGPRYSSGQTFRDQRFYIMQPLFKAMTIILLAEEFDVRMVDIGKIPALLTITGEERGLSRPLSFDSIKHAVDKVISETTVQVRLSVAIEFVLAQQEQEVTFFDPQPDPVESTKELESDTSCYIQEMREFANQLGWTGEPLQGPSSRWLDPGVHTVWLGDGAYADEFYRRQEGDERWSILLRTAGLWHTPPRLVQRRNSLS
;
A
#
# COMPACT_ATOMS: atom_id res chain seq x y z
N MET A 1 5.87 2.74 -18.59
CA MET A 1 6.18 1.48 -17.90
C MET A 1 5.31 0.38 -18.48
N SER A 2 5.51 0.02 -19.75
CA SER A 2 4.82 -1.10 -20.39
C SER A 2 5.86 -1.95 -21.12
N GLN A 3 6.38 -2.95 -20.42
CA GLN A 3 7.12 -4.07 -21.01
C GLN A 3 7.22 -5.18 -19.95
N PHE A 4 6.08 -5.56 -19.39
CA PHE A 4 5.92 -6.92 -18.89
C PHE A 4 5.36 -7.71 -20.07
N LEU A 5 6.26 -8.43 -20.74
CA LEU A 5 5.95 -9.38 -21.82
C LEU A 5 4.91 -10.39 -21.28
N GLN A 6 3.75 -10.43 -21.94
CA GLN A 6 2.62 -11.27 -21.57
C GLN A 6 2.80 -12.68 -22.13
N PRO A 7 2.85 -13.73 -21.29
CA PRO A 7 2.81 -15.11 -21.75
C PRO A 7 1.48 -15.48 -22.46
N SER A 8 0.37 -14.80 -22.12
CA SER A 8 -0.97 -15.14 -22.60
C SER A 8 -1.27 -14.75 -24.05
N LEU A 9 -0.51 -13.83 -24.66
CA LEU A 9 -0.64 -13.50 -26.10
C LEU A 9 -0.08 -14.58 -27.04
N GLU A 10 0.53 -15.64 -26.50
CA GLU A 10 0.94 -16.83 -27.27
C GLU A 10 -0.19 -17.86 -27.41
N GLN A 11 -1.33 -17.67 -26.72
CA GLN A 11 -2.48 -18.57 -26.76
C GLN A 11 -3.45 -18.23 -27.92
N LYS A 12 -4.26 -19.22 -28.36
CA LYS A 12 -5.30 -19.00 -29.37
C LYS A 12 -6.49 -18.25 -28.76
N VAL A 13 -6.65 -17.00 -29.15
CA VAL A 13 -7.83 -16.17 -28.87
C VAL A 13 -9.00 -16.59 -29.79
N PRO A 14 -10.28 -16.56 -29.34
CA PRO A 14 -10.77 -16.10 -28.03
C PRO A 14 -10.50 -17.11 -26.91
N LEU A 15 -10.11 -16.61 -25.74
CA LEU A 15 -10.00 -17.45 -24.53
C LEU A 15 -11.40 -17.81 -23.99
N PRO A 16 -11.54 -18.98 -23.34
CA PRO A 16 -12.71 -19.29 -22.52
C PRO A 16 -12.99 -18.19 -21.50
N ARG A 17 -14.25 -18.00 -21.13
CA ARG A 17 -14.71 -16.93 -20.22
C ARG A 17 -13.86 -16.83 -18.95
N ASP A 18 -13.68 -17.95 -18.25
CA ASP A 18 -13.00 -17.93 -16.95
C ASP A 18 -11.49 -17.72 -17.11
N GLU A 19 -10.87 -18.22 -18.17
CA GLU A 19 -9.46 -17.93 -18.49
C GLU A 19 -9.25 -16.44 -18.80
N ASN A 20 -10.17 -15.84 -19.56
CA ASN A 20 -10.15 -14.40 -19.82
C ASN A 20 -10.28 -13.60 -18.51
N LEU A 21 -11.18 -14.00 -17.61
CA LEU A 21 -11.34 -13.34 -16.30
C LEU A 21 -10.14 -13.53 -15.38
N ILE A 22 -9.48 -14.69 -15.40
CA ILE A 22 -8.22 -14.93 -14.66
C ILE A 22 -7.13 -13.99 -15.16
N GLU A 23 -6.94 -13.90 -16.48
CA GLU A 23 -5.93 -13.01 -17.07
C GLU A 23 -6.26 -11.55 -16.79
N THR A 24 -7.50 -11.13 -17.00
CA THR A 24 -7.94 -9.75 -16.77
C THR A 24 -7.81 -9.34 -15.29
N SER A 25 -8.28 -10.19 -14.36
CA SER A 25 -8.15 -9.96 -12.92
C SER A 25 -6.68 -9.93 -12.50
N GLY A 26 -5.87 -10.88 -12.98
CA GLY A 26 -4.43 -10.92 -12.72
C GLY A 26 -3.71 -9.67 -13.23
N ARG A 27 -4.09 -9.14 -14.41
CA ARG A 27 -3.52 -7.90 -14.94
C ARG A 27 -3.84 -6.70 -14.07
N MET A 28 -5.09 -6.63 -13.60
CA MET A 28 -5.53 -5.58 -12.70
C MET A 28 -4.78 -5.64 -11.37
N GLU A 29 -4.71 -6.81 -10.76
CA GLU A 29 -3.95 -7.03 -9.53
C GLU A 29 -2.46 -6.65 -9.67
N ALA A 30 -1.80 -7.09 -10.75
CA ALA A 30 -0.41 -6.76 -11.02
C ALA A 30 -0.18 -5.25 -11.17
N GLY A 31 -1.07 -4.56 -11.90
CA GLY A 31 -1.04 -3.11 -12.06
C GLY A 31 -1.26 -2.36 -10.74
N HIS A 32 -2.21 -2.83 -9.93
CA HIS A 32 -2.44 -2.33 -8.57
C HIS A 32 -1.19 -2.45 -7.71
N ARG A 33 -0.62 -3.66 -7.61
CA ARG A 33 0.58 -3.90 -6.80
C ARG A 33 1.74 -3.04 -7.25
N ALA A 34 1.95 -2.92 -8.56
CA ALA A 34 2.99 -2.07 -9.12
C ALA A 34 2.82 -0.60 -8.74
N MET A 35 1.60 -0.07 -8.77
CA MET A 35 1.32 1.30 -8.32
C MET A 35 1.62 1.49 -6.83
N ILE A 36 1.18 0.56 -5.97
CA ILE A 36 1.44 0.63 -4.52
C ILE A 36 2.94 0.50 -4.24
N TYR A 37 3.65 -0.39 -4.93
CA TYR A 37 5.08 -0.57 -4.81
C TYR A 37 5.84 0.69 -5.25
N GLU A 38 5.50 1.27 -6.40
CA GLU A 38 6.13 2.50 -6.89
C GLU A 38 5.97 3.63 -5.87
N SER A 39 4.78 3.84 -5.31
CA SER A 39 4.50 4.96 -4.41
C SER A 39 4.99 4.75 -2.98
N SER A 40 5.08 3.51 -2.51
CA SER A 40 5.43 3.19 -1.11
C SER A 40 6.86 2.69 -0.94
N VAL A 41 7.46 2.13 -1.98
CA VAL A 41 8.80 1.51 -1.91
C VAL A 41 9.82 2.24 -2.76
N PHE A 42 9.51 2.51 -4.03
CA PHE A 42 10.47 3.14 -4.94
C PHE A 42 10.54 4.67 -4.75
N ARG A 43 9.39 5.31 -4.55
CA ARG A 43 9.25 6.75 -4.34
C ARG A 43 8.44 7.07 -3.09
N PRO A 44 8.85 6.57 -1.90
CA PRO A 44 8.15 6.87 -0.67
C PRO A 44 8.12 8.39 -0.45
N LEU A 45 7.02 8.84 0.15
CA LEU A 45 6.84 10.25 0.46
C LEU A 45 7.73 10.61 1.66
N MET A 46 8.88 11.20 1.36
CA MET A 46 9.84 11.70 2.34
C MET A 46 9.45 13.10 2.79
N LEU A 47 9.02 13.23 4.05
CA LEU A 47 8.43 14.47 4.57
C LEU A 47 9.26 15.08 5.68
N CYS A 48 9.25 16.41 5.73
CA CYS A 48 9.68 17.09 6.93
C CYS A 48 8.62 16.93 8.02
N PRO A 49 8.96 16.40 9.20
CA PRO A 49 7.98 16.21 10.27
C PRO A 49 7.57 17.51 10.95
N TYR A 50 8.28 18.62 10.67
CA TYR A 50 8.04 19.92 11.27
C TYR A 50 7.08 20.79 10.46
N PRO A 51 6.44 21.79 11.09
CA PRO A 51 5.70 22.85 10.40
C PRO A 51 6.53 23.55 9.32
N SER A 52 5.83 24.09 8.31
CA SER A 52 6.44 24.94 7.29
C SER A 52 7.23 26.06 7.97
N ASN A 53 8.46 26.31 7.49
CA ASN A 53 9.45 27.25 8.04
C ASN A 53 10.28 26.80 9.27
N THR A 54 10.08 25.59 9.79
CA THR A 54 10.88 25.05 10.92
C THR A 54 11.74 23.86 10.52
N CYS A 55 11.74 23.49 9.23
CA CYS A 55 12.51 22.36 8.74
C CYS A 55 14.01 22.68 8.67
N PRO A 56 14.88 21.91 9.34
CA PRO A 56 16.30 22.22 9.41
C PRO A 56 17.12 21.89 8.14
N GLY A 57 16.49 21.48 7.02
CA GLY A 57 17.22 21.08 5.80
C GLY A 57 16.43 21.15 4.50
N CYS A 58 17.17 21.26 3.39
CA CYS A 58 16.66 21.65 2.06
C CYS A 58 16.16 20.50 1.16
N ASN A 59 16.17 19.24 1.63
CA ASN A 59 15.95 18.05 0.78
C ASN A 59 14.67 17.27 1.09
N TYR A 60 13.82 17.75 2.00
CA TYR A 60 12.56 17.09 2.36
C TYR A 60 11.38 17.81 1.74
N LYS A 61 10.35 17.08 1.32
CA LYS A 61 9.11 17.71 0.87
C LYS A 61 8.38 18.28 2.07
N HIS A 62 7.86 19.50 1.94
CA HIS A 62 6.92 20.02 2.92
C HIS A 62 5.53 19.45 2.64
N THR A 63 4.69 19.39 3.68
CA THR A 63 3.27 19.05 3.50
C THR A 63 2.60 20.02 2.54
N GLU A 64 3.04 21.27 2.47
CA GLU A 64 2.46 22.26 1.55
C GLU A 64 2.73 21.97 0.07
N ASP A 65 3.78 21.21 -0.23
CA ASP A 65 4.18 20.85 -1.59
C ASP A 65 3.53 19.53 -2.06
N LEU A 66 2.57 18.99 -1.30
CA LEU A 66 1.82 17.81 -1.71
C LEU A 66 1.05 18.13 -2.99
N ARG A 67 1.48 17.45 -4.06
CA ARG A 67 0.77 17.35 -5.33
C ARG A 67 -0.44 16.41 -5.23
N VAL A 68 -1.35 16.52 -6.20
CA VAL A 68 -2.56 15.67 -6.35
C VAL A 68 -2.24 14.17 -6.30
N ASP A 69 -1.12 13.72 -6.87
CA ASP A 69 -0.70 12.31 -6.83
C ASP A 69 -0.40 11.83 -5.42
N HIS A 70 0.17 12.67 -4.57
CA HIS A 70 0.46 12.30 -3.18
C HIS A 70 -0.83 12.26 -2.35
N ALA A 71 -1.77 13.19 -2.60
CA ALA A 71 -3.06 13.21 -1.92
C ALA A 71 -3.90 11.97 -2.29
N GLU A 72 -4.02 11.67 -3.58
CA GLU A 72 -4.69 10.47 -4.10
C GLU A 72 -4.08 9.17 -3.53
N ASP A 73 -2.76 9.15 -3.35
CA ASP A 73 -2.05 7.98 -2.83
C ASP A 73 -2.24 7.75 -1.32
N CYS A 74 -2.61 8.79 -0.56
CA CYS A 74 -3.06 8.65 0.83
C CYS A 74 -4.51 8.15 0.92
N CYS A 75 -5.29 8.27 -0.15
CA CYS A 75 -6.68 7.83 -0.19
C CYS A 75 -6.80 6.31 -0.36
N ASN A 76 -7.96 5.79 0.05
CA ASN A 76 -8.32 4.38 -0.01
C ASN A 76 -7.31 3.48 0.73
N LYS A 77 -6.69 4.02 1.77
CA LYS A 77 -5.83 3.30 2.72
C LYS A 77 -6.41 3.35 4.11
N SER A 78 -6.30 2.27 4.86
CA SER A 78 -6.84 2.20 6.22
C SER A 78 -5.93 2.89 7.23
N VAL A 79 -4.60 2.85 7.05
CA VAL A 79 -3.65 3.42 8.03
C VAL A 79 -2.37 3.98 7.38
N PRO A 80 -1.83 5.10 7.86
CA PRO A 80 -0.46 5.50 7.57
C PRO A 80 0.54 4.71 8.43
N ILE A 81 1.58 4.17 7.80
CA ILE A 81 2.75 3.59 8.46
C ILE A 81 3.92 4.56 8.28
N TYR A 82 4.35 5.16 9.37
CA TYR A 82 5.51 6.02 9.44
C TYR A 82 6.75 5.18 9.72
N ILE A 83 7.70 5.18 8.78
CA ILE A 83 8.97 4.47 8.91
C ILE A 83 10.03 5.50 9.27
N ILE A 84 10.46 5.50 10.53
CA ILE A 84 11.48 6.40 11.04
C ILE A 84 12.85 5.86 10.61
N PRO A 85 13.60 6.59 9.77
CA PRO A 85 14.94 6.19 9.38
C PRO A 85 15.85 6.08 10.60
N GLY A 86 16.68 5.05 10.61
CA GLY A 86 17.78 4.95 11.55
C GLY A 86 19.09 5.43 10.95
N GLN A 87 20.19 5.23 11.68
CA GLN A 87 21.55 5.47 11.17
C GLN A 87 21.87 4.63 9.93
N THR A 88 21.24 3.46 9.81
CA THR A 88 21.39 2.58 8.65
C THR A 88 20.38 2.95 7.55
N ARG A 89 20.76 2.74 6.29
CA ARG A 89 19.83 2.88 5.14
C ARG A 89 18.84 1.70 5.02
N MET A 90 18.62 0.95 6.10
CA MET A 90 17.77 -0.24 6.12
C MET A 90 16.30 0.08 5.90
N HIS A 91 15.86 1.32 6.12
CA HIS A 91 14.47 1.73 5.88
C HIS A 91 14.00 1.47 4.44
N PHE A 92 14.85 1.64 3.41
CA PHE A 92 14.49 1.32 2.03
C PHE A 92 14.26 -0.17 1.82
N PHE A 93 15.07 -1.01 2.45
CA PHE A 93 14.90 -2.46 2.39
C PHE A 93 13.68 -2.91 3.22
N LEU A 94 13.43 -2.26 4.37
CA LEU A 94 12.23 -2.47 5.17
C LEU A 94 10.97 -2.19 4.35
N CYS A 95 10.92 -1.11 3.56
CA CYS A 95 9.77 -0.86 2.68
C CYS A 95 9.48 -2.03 1.72
N LYS A 96 10.52 -2.67 1.16
CA LYS A 96 10.35 -3.83 0.26
C LYS A 96 9.77 -5.04 0.99
N ALA A 97 10.40 -5.41 2.10
CA ALA A 97 9.95 -6.54 2.91
C ALA A 97 8.55 -6.31 3.48
N LEU A 98 8.27 -5.10 3.96
CA LEU A 98 6.97 -4.69 4.49
C LEU A 98 5.89 -4.70 3.41
N HIS A 99 6.18 -4.21 2.19
CA HIS A 99 5.23 -4.26 1.08
C HIS A 99 4.82 -5.70 0.77
N ASN A 100 5.79 -6.61 0.60
CA ASN A 100 5.50 -8.02 0.32
C ASN A 100 4.67 -8.65 1.43
N TRP A 101 5.06 -8.43 2.69
CA TRP A 101 4.36 -8.98 3.84
C TRP A 101 2.93 -8.42 3.98
N LEU A 102 2.73 -7.12 3.80
CA LEU A 102 1.39 -6.51 3.84
C LEU A 102 0.52 -6.95 2.66
N TYR A 103 1.09 -7.11 1.46
CA TYR A 103 0.33 -7.57 0.31
C TYR A 103 -0.25 -8.97 0.55
N HIS A 104 0.53 -9.88 1.13
CA HIS A 104 0.05 -11.22 1.51
C HIS A 104 -0.95 -11.23 2.67
N LYS A 105 -0.97 -10.20 3.52
CA LYS A 105 -1.97 -10.05 4.59
C LYS A 105 -3.27 -9.44 4.09
N TRP A 106 -3.20 -8.53 3.13
CA TRP A 106 -4.35 -7.80 2.60
C TRP A 106 -5.02 -8.53 1.43
N TYR A 107 -4.23 -9.07 0.51
CA TYR A 107 -4.74 -9.74 -0.69
C TYR A 107 -5.30 -11.12 -0.34
N ARG A 108 -6.60 -11.29 -0.58
CA ARG A 108 -7.30 -12.57 -0.55
C ARG A 108 -7.63 -12.91 -1.99
N LEU A 109 -7.20 -14.07 -2.45
CA LEU A 109 -7.35 -14.52 -3.83
C LEU A 109 -8.80 -14.38 -4.29
N TYR A 110 -9.01 -13.56 -5.33
CA TYR A 110 -10.33 -13.22 -5.90
C TYR A 110 -11.37 -12.69 -4.90
N GLN A 111 -10.93 -12.16 -3.75
CA GLN A 111 -11.81 -11.61 -2.71
C GLN A 111 -11.44 -10.18 -2.30
N SER A 112 -10.29 -9.69 -2.74
CA SER A 112 -9.85 -8.31 -2.50
C SER A 112 -10.17 -7.43 -3.70
N ASP A 113 -10.89 -6.35 -3.44
CA ASP A 113 -11.11 -5.27 -4.40
C ASP A 113 -9.83 -4.41 -4.50
N SER A 114 -9.34 -4.24 -5.73
CA SER A 114 -8.08 -3.53 -6.04
C SER A 114 -8.31 -2.22 -6.80
N GLU A 115 -9.57 -1.88 -7.05
CA GLU A 115 -10.04 -0.65 -7.67
C GLU A 115 -9.54 0.57 -6.90
N HIS A 116 -9.23 1.65 -7.63
CA HIS A 116 -8.81 2.94 -7.06
C HIS A 116 -7.75 2.87 -5.97
N ARG A 117 -6.82 1.91 -6.10
CA ARG A 117 -5.68 1.73 -5.19
C ARG A 117 -6.09 1.36 -3.76
N GLN A 118 -7.25 0.72 -3.54
CA GLN A 118 -7.59 0.21 -2.20
C GLN A 118 -6.45 -0.66 -1.66
N PHE A 119 -5.96 -0.38 -0.44
CA PHE A 119 -4.90 -1.18 0.19
C PHE A 119 -4.87 -0.90 1.69
N VAL A 120 -4.28 -1.78 2.50
CA VAL A 120 -4.31 -1.61 3.96
C VAL A 120 -3.55 -0.36 4.44
N ALA A 121 -2.43 0.01 3.80
CA ALA A 121 -1.55 1.03 4.36
C ALA A 121 -0.85 1.94 3.35
N LYS A 122 -0.46 3.15 3.80
CA LYS A 122 0.46 4.06 3.09
C LYS A 122 1.78 4.19 3.84
N PHE A 123 2.91 4.07 3.15
CA PHE A 123 4.22 4.30 3.79
C PHE A 123 4.63 5.77 3.68
N LEU A 124 5.05 6.34 4.81
CA LEU A 124 5.52 7.70 4.94
C LEU A 124 6.88 7.68 5.65
N ILE A 125 7.84 8.47 5.16
CA ILE A 125 9.20 8.49 5.72
C ILE A 125 9.50 9.89 6.25
N PRO A 126 9.22 10.17 7.53
CA PRO A 126 9.61 11.42 8.17
C PRO A 126 11.05 11.35 8.68
N PHE A 127 11.69 12.50 8.85
CA PHE A 127 13.06 12.62 9.39
C PHE A 127 13.07 13.44 10.68
N PRO A 128 12.68 12.85 11.83
CA PRO A 128 12.76 13.50 13.14
C PRO A 128 14.23 13.55 13.64
N PRO A 129 14.52 14.26 14.76
CA PRO A 129 15.82 14.21 15.42
C PRO A 129 16.14 12.80 15.93
N ASP A 130 17.42 12.44 15.93
CA ASP A 130 17.89 11.13 16.40
C ASP A 130 17.64 10.90 17.90
N ASP A 131 17.60 11.96 18.71
CA ASP A 131 17.47 11.93 20.17
C ASP A 131 16.05 12.21 20.69
N ILE A 132 15.05 12.16 19.80
CA ILE A 132 13.66 12.43 20.16
C ILE A 132 13.11 11.34 21.09
N SER A 133 12.45 11.75 22.18
CA SER A 133 11.77 10.80 23.07
C SER A 133 10.60 10.11 22.35
N THR A 134 10.24 8.88 22.74
CA THR A 134 9.10 8.14 22.15
C THR A 134 7.80 8.95 22.18
N THR A 135 7.50 9.60 23.31
CA THR A 135 6.28 10.41 23.44
C THR A 135 6.30 11.63 22.52
N SER A 136 7.45 12.31 22.42
CA SER A 136 7.62 13.45 21.52
C SER A 136 7.54 13.04 20.05
N LEU A 137 8.10 11.87 19.69
CA LEU A 137 8.01 11.30 18.35
C LEU A 137 6.56 11.03 17.97
N VAL A 138 5.80 10.38 18.85
CA VAL A 138 4.39 10.07 18.62
C VAL A 138 3.57 11.35 18.39
N SER A 139 3.77 12.37 19.23
CA SER A 139 3.11 13.68 19.05
C SER A 139 3.46 14.29 17.69
N LEU A 140 4.75 14.33 17.36
CA LEU A 140 5.24 14.91 16.10
C LEU A 140 4.67 14.19 14.87
N ILE A 141 4.55 12.87 14.92
CA ILE A 141 3.96 12.07 13.85
C ILE A 141 2.45 12.30 13.74
N ASN A 142 1.72 12.37 14.85
CA ASN A 142 0.29 12.65 14.81
C ASN A 142 0.00 14.06 14.27
N ASP A 143 0.81 15.05 14.65
CA ASP A 143 0.74 16.41 14.10
C ASP A 143 1.04 16.42 12.59
N LEU A 144 2.05 15.67 12.15
CA LEU A 144 2.34 15.48 10.74
C LEU A 144 1.16 14.81 10.00
N ASN A 145 0.55 13.77 10.57
CA ASN A 145 -0.60 13.09 9.97
C ASN A 145 -1.78 14.04 9.78
N SER A 146 -2.09 14.84 10.81
CA SER A 146 -3.16 15.84 10.75
C SER A 146 -2.92 16.85 9.62
N ARG A 147 -1.67 17.33 9.44
CA ARG A 147 -1.31 18.24 8.34
C ARG A 147 -1.41 17.59 6.97
N ILE A 148 -0.97 16.34 6.83
CA ILE A 148 -1.11 15.57 5.57
C ILE A 148 -2.60 15.42 5.23
N CYS A 149 -3.43 15.01 6.20
CA CYS A 149 -4.86 14.81 6.00
C CYS A 149 -5.57 16.11 5.63
N SER A 150 -5.24 17.22 6.32
CA SER A 150 -5.80 18.54 6.03
C SER A 150 -5.41 19.04 4.64
N LYS A 151 -4.15 18.85 4.25
CA LYS A 151 -3.69 19.24 2.92
C LYS A 151 -4.32 18.38 1.83
N ALA A 152 -4.42 17.07 2.04
CA ALA A 152 -5.07 16.16 1.11
C ALA A 152 -6.54 16.57 0.89
N ALA A 153 -7.27 16.91 1.96
CA ALA A 153 -8.64 17.42 1.86
C ALA A 153 -8.71 18.73 1.04
N SER A 154 -7.83 19.69 1.31
CA SER A 154 -7.78 20.95 0.54
C SER A 154 -7.49 20.73 -0.94
N ILE A 155 -6.62 19.77 -1.28
CA ILE A 155 -6.33 19.41 -2.67
C ILE A 155 -7.56 18.77 -3.31
N GLN A 156 -8.27 17.90 -2.60
CA GLN A 156 -9.49 17.27 -3.09
C GLN A 156 -10.59 18.29 -3.37
N ASP A 157 -10.82 19.23 -2.46
CA ASP A 157 -11.79 20.30 -2.63
C ASP A 157 -11.48 21.14 -3.88
N TYR A 158 -10.20 21.44 -4.12
CA TYR A 158 -9.78 22.13 -5.34
C TYR A 158 -10.04 21.28 -6.60
N VAL A 159 -9.60 20.02 -6.61
CA VAL A 159 -9.68 19.16 -7.79
C VAL A 159 -11.13 18.80 -8.15
N GLN A 160 -12.04 18.71 -7.16
CA GLN A 160 -13.48 18.50 -7.41
C GLN A 160 -14.12 19.60 -8.28
N THR A 161 -13.54 20.80 -8.31
CA THR A 161 -14.00 21.91 -9.17
C THR A 161 -13.41 21.89 -10.58
N CYS A 162 -12.46 20.97 -10.84
CA CYS A 162 -11.75 20.88 -12.11
C CYS A 162 -12.42 19.86 -13.06
N PRO A 163 -12.22 19.99 -14.39
CA PRO A 163 -12.74 19.02 -15.35
C PRO A 163 -12.22 17.59 -15.11
N VAL A 164 -13.13 16.61 -15.20
CA VAL A 164 -12.81 15.18 -15.07
C VAL A 164 -12.32 14.62 -16.40
N GLY A 165 -11.30 13.76 -16.34
CA GLY A 165 -10.74 13.08 -17.50
C GLY A 165 -9.35 12.48 -17.23
N PRO A 166 -8.72 11.87 -18.23
CA PRO A 166 -7.46 11.17 -18.04
C PRO A 166 -6.37 12.15 -17.60
N ARG A 167 -5.71 11.81 -16.50
CA ARG A 167 -4.55 12.55 -16.01
C ARG A 167 -3.52 12.58 -17.13
N TYR A 168 -2.96 13.76 -17.42
CA TYR A 168 -2.05 14.05 -18.56
C TYR A 168 -2.71 14.31 -19.92
N SER A 169 -4.03 14.51 -19.98
CA SER A 169 -4.65 15.12 -21.17
C SER A 169 -4.13 16.54 -21.39
N SER A 170 -4.14 16.99 -22.65
CA SER A 170 -3.77 18.36 -23.04
C SER A 170 -4.61 19.44 -22.37
N GLY A 171 -5.79 19.08 -21.84
CA GLY A 171 -6.75 19.97 -21.17
C GLY A 171 -6.58 20.10 -19.65
N GLN A 172 -5.54 19.51 -19.04
CA GLN A 172 -5.38 19.45 -17.57
C GLN A 172 -6.62 18.89 -16.85
N THR A 173 -7.08 17.72 -17.29
CA THR A 173 -8.15 16.99 -16.60
C THR A 173 -7.63 16.18 -15.42
N PHE A 174 -8.48 15.96 -14.43
CA PHE A 174 -8.17 15.17 -13.25
C PHE A 174 -9.04 13.92 -13.18
N ARG A 175 -8.55 12.89 -12.47
CA ARG A 175 -9.38 11.71 -12.19
C ARG A 175 -10.55 12.12 -11.31
N ASP A 176 -11.65 11.38 -11.41
CA ASP A 176 -12.81 11.64 -10.58
C ASP A 176 -12.45 11.45 -9.09
N GLN A 177 -12.46 12.56 -8.36
CA GLN A 177 -12.05 12.59 -6.95
C GLN A 177 -13.09 11.95 -6.03
N ARG A 178 -14.31 11.67 -6.50
CA ARG A 178 -15.33 10.97 -5.70
C ARG A 178 -14.86 9.59 -5.25
N PHE A 179 -13.95 8.97 -5.99
CA PHE A 179 -13.44 7.64 -5.69
C PHE A 179 -12.09 7.60 -4.96
N TYR A 180 -11.50 8.77 -4.66
CA TYR A 180 -10.30 8.87 -3.84
C TYR A 180 -10.71 9.33 -2.45
N ILE A 181 -11.04 8.38 -1.57
CA ILE A 181 -11.63 8.69 -0.26
C ILE A 181 -10.56 8.58 0.82
N MET A 182 -10.34 9.66 1.58
CA MET A 182 -9.52 9.60 2.79
C MET A 182 -10.29 8.86 3.87
N GLN A 183 -9.89 7.62 4.15
CA GLN A 183 -10.59 6.75 5.10
C GLN A 183 -10.54 7.35 6.52
N PRO A 184 -11.63 7.31 7.30
CA PRO A 184 -11.63 7.77 8.69
C PRO A 184 -10.52 7.13 9.54
N LEU A 185 -10.28 5.83 9.37
CA LEU A 185 -9.19 5.11 10.06
C LEU A 185 -7.80 5.68 9.76
N PHE A 186 -7.58 6.21 8.55
CA PHE A 186 -6.30 6.81 8.18
C PHE A 186 -5.99 8.06 9.01
N LYS A 187 -7.04 8.81 9.36
CA LYS A 187 -6.95 10.01 10.20
C LYS A 187 -6.85 9.62 11.68
N ALA A 188 -7.63 8.63 12.08
CA ALA A 188 -7.83 8.21 13.47
C ALA A 188 -6.67 7.41 14.06
N MET A 189 -5.83 6.80 13.21
CA MET A 189 -4.77 5.91 13.66
C MET A 189 -3.46 6.14 12.92
N THR A 190 -2.34 5.86 13.59
CA THR A 190 -1.01 5.79 12.97
C THR A 190 -0.26 4.57 13.47
N ILE A 191 0.58 4.00 12.60
CA ILE A 191 1.59 3.00 12.97
C ILE A 191 2.97 3.62 12.78
N ILE A 192 3.85 3.50 13.76
CA ILE A 192 5.22 3.99 13.68
C ILE A 192 6.18 2.80 13.82
N LEU A 193 7.08 2.66 12.85
CA LEU A 193 8.15 1.66 12.82
C LEU A 193 9.50 2.36 12.90
N LEU A 194 10.34 1.89 13.81
CA LEU A 194 11.74 2.31 13.88
C LEU A 194 12.56 1.40 12.97
N ALA A 195 13.20 1.94 11.94
CA ALA A 195 13.97 1.14 11.00
C ALA A 195 15.20 0.45 11.64
N GLU A 196 15.64 0.92 12.81
CA GLU A 196 16.74 0.31 13.59
C GLU A 196 16.34 -1.01 14.25
N GLU A 197 15.05 -1.21 14.52
CA GLU A 197 14.51 -2.46 15.06
C GLU A 197 14.42 -3.57 13.99
N PHE A 198 14.67 -3.21 12.72
CA PHE A 198 14.63 -4.15 11.63
C PHE A 198 16.00 -4.80 11.37
N ASP A 199 16.06 -6.10 11.60
CA ASP A 199 17.18 -6.94 11.20
C ASP A 199 16.90 -7.61 9.84
N VAL A 200 17.83 -7.50 8.89
CA VAL A 200 17.75 -8.19 7.58
C VAL A 200 17.59 -9.71 7.70
N ARG A 201 18.05 -10.29 8.81
CA ARG A 201 17.92 -11.72 9.13
C ARG A 201 16.52 -12.09 9.62
N MET A 202 15.67 -11.11 9.94
CA MET A 202 14.31 -11.34 10.39
C MET A 202 13.47 -11.94 9.26
N VAL A 203 13.08 -13.20 9.42
CA VAL A 203 12.26 -13.92 8.43
C VAL A 203 10.82 -13.40 8.42
N ASP A 204 10.27 -13.09 9.59
CA ASP A 204 8.88 -12.62 9.75
C ASP A 204 8.85 -11.15 10.19
N ILE A 205 8.57 -10.26 9.22
CA ILE A 205 8.43 -8.81 9.41
C ILE A 205 7.33 -8.47 10.41
N GLY A 206 6.33 -9.34 10.59
CA GLY A 206 5.25 -9.15 11.55
C GLY A 206 5.71 -9.10 13.01
N LYS A 207 6.97 -9.45 13.30
CA LYS A 207 7.58 -9.40 14.64
C LYS A 207 8.25 -8.08 14.99
N ILE A 208 8.41 -7.17 14.03
CA ILE A 208 8.99 -5.85 14.30
C ILE A 208 8.12 -5.12 15.35
N PRO A 209 8.72 -4.53 16.40
CA PRO A 209 8.00 -3.66 17.31
C PRO A 209 7.42 -2.45 16.58
N ALA A 210 6.15 -2.17 16.84
CA ALA A 210 5.40 -1.08 16.24
C ALA A 210 4.73 -0.25 17.35
N LEU A 211 4.79 1.07 17.23
CA LEU A 211 3.94 1.96 18.04
C LEU A 211 2.62 2.11 17.30
N LEU A 212 1.54 1.66 17.92
CA LEU A 212 0.18 1.85 17.45
C LEU A 212 -0.45 3.00 18.22
N THR A 213 -0.95 3.99 17.48
CA THR A 213 -1.44 5.24 18.06
C THR A 213 -2.86 5.54 17.60
N ILE A 214 -3.69 6.00 18.53
CA ILE A 214 -4.98 6.66 18.24
C ILE A 214 -4.74 8.18 18.29
N THR A 215 -5.11 8.88 17.23
CA THR A 215 -4.81 10.32 17.06
C THR A 215 -5.81 11.23 17.78
N GLY A 216 -7.00 10.72 18.11
CA GLY A 216 -8.13 11.49 18.63
C GLY A 216 -9.10 11.99 17.54
N GLU A 217 -8.81 11.73 16.26
CA GLU A 217 -9.75 12.02 15.17
C GLU A 217 -10.85 10.95 15.12
N GLU A 218 -12.05 11.30 15.58
CA GLU A 218 -13.20 10.38 15.63
C GLU A 218 -14.22 10.60 14.49
N ARG A 219 -14.06 11.67 13.71
CA ARG A 219 -15.03 12.04 12.68
C ARG A 219 -15.13 10.95 11.60
N GLY A 220 -16.32 10.38 11.46
CA GLY A 220 -16.63 9.41 10.42
C GLY A 220 -16.33 7.95 10.80
N LEU A 221 -15.91 7.68 12.03
CA LEU A 221 -15.80 6.31 12.54
C LEU A 221 -17.18 5.77 12.96
N SER A 222 -17.37 4.47 12.81
CA SER A 222 -18.58 3.76 13.28
C SER A 222 -18.68 3.73 14.81
N ARG A 223 -17.54 3.77 15.52
CA ARG A 223 -17.45 3.87 16.98
C ARG A 223 -16.09 4.43 17.42
N PRO A 224 -15.96 4.91 18.68
CA PRO A 224 -14.67 5.30 19.24
C PRO A 224 -13.67 4.13 19.26
N LEU A 225 -12.40 4.42 18.96
CA LEU A 225 -11.32 3.43 18.98
C LEU A 225 -10.81 3.19 20.40
N SER A 226 -10.45 1.94 20.70
CA SER A 226 -9.77 1.57 21.94
C SER A 226 -8.88 0.35 21.71
N PHE A 227 -7.91 0.13 22.60
CA PHE A 227 -7.02 -1.03 22.56
C PHE A 227 -7.51 -2.23 23.37
N ASP A 228 -8.76 -2.21 23.84
CA ASP A 228 -9.29 -3.24 24.74
C ASP A 228 -9.24 -4.64 24.10
N SER A 229 -9.52 -4.74 22.80
CA SER A 229 -9.49 -6.01 22.05
C SER A 229 -8.08 -6.61 21.93
N ILE A 230 -7.02 -5.79 22.03
CA ILE A 230 -5.63 -6.20 21.89
C ILE A 230 -4.80 -6.07 23.16
N LYS A 231 -5.43 -5.74 24.30
CA LYS A 231 -4.74 -5.52 25.59
C LYS A 231 -3.83 -6.68 26.01
N HIS A 232 -4.22 -7.91 25.67
CA HIS A 232 -3.45 -9.13 25.97
C HIS A 232 -2.17 -9.29 25.13
N ALA A 233 -2.05 -8.54 24.03
CA ALA A 233 -0.92 -8.57 23.09
C ALA A 233 -0.07 -7.30 23.13
N VAL A 234 -0.34 -6.39 24.08
CA VAL A 234 0.44 -5.16 24.31
C VAL A 234 1.74 -5.50 25.02
N ASP A 235 2.86 -5.19 24.37
CA ASP A 235 4.21 -5.37 24.94
C ASP A 235 4.51 -4.25 25.96
N LYS A 236 4.10 -3.01 25.66
CA LYS A 236 4.33 -1.84 26.52
C LYS A 236 3.26 -0.78 26.29
N VAL A 237 2.74 -0.19 27.37
CA VAL A 237 1.87 0.99 27.30
C VAL A 237 2.73 2.25 27.35
N ILE A 238 2.58 3.13 26.36
CA ILE A 238 3.31 4.42 26.29
C ILE A 238 2.41 5.56 26.82
N SER A 239 1.13 5.54 26.46
CA SER A 239 0.07 6.42 26.96
C SER A 239 -1.30 5.74 26.78
N GLU A 240 -2.38 6.39 27.20
CA GLU A 240 -3.76 5.89 26.96
C GLU A 240 -4.08 5.71 25.47
N THR A 241 -3.46 6.53 24.61
CA THR A 241 -3.68 6.53 23.16
C THR A 241 -2.54 5.89 22.38
N THR A 242 -1.51 5.37 23.04
CA THR A 242 -0.31 4.80 22.38
C THR A 242 0.18 3.55 23.07
N VAL A 243 0.28 2.46 22.32
CA VAL A 243 0.83 1.18 22.78
C VAL A 243 1.93 0.70 21.85
N GLN A 244 2.90 -0.03 22.40
CA GLN A 244 3.85 -0.82 21.63
C GLN A 244 3.34 -2.25 21.53
N VAL A 245 3.26 -2.75 20.31
CA VAL A 245 2.82 -4.11 19.94
C VAL A 245 3.71 -4.65 18.83
N ARG A 246 3.57 -5.91 18.49
CA ARG A 246 4.11 -6.44 17.24
C ARG A 246 3.36 -5.88 16.04
N LEU A 247 4.05 -5.65 14.92
CA LEU A 247 3.43 -5.18 13.67
C LEU A 247 2.27 -6.08 13.20
N SER A 248 2.40 -7.40 13.35
CA SER A 248 1.30 -8.36 13.08
C SER A 248 0.01 -8.01 13.82
N VAL A 249 0.12 -7.77 15.12
CA VAL A 249 -1.02 -7.38 15.98
C VAL A 249 -1.58 -6.02 15.57
N ALA A 250 -0.73 -5.04 15.26
CA ALA A 250 -1.16 -3.72 14.80
C ALA A 250 -1.99 -3.80 13.51
N ILE A 251 -1.53 -4.59 12.53
CA ILE A 251 -2.21 -4.74 11.24
C ILE A 251 -3.48 -5.57 11.36
N GLU A 252 -3.48 -6.64 12.17
CA GLU A 252 -4.69 -7.41 12.46
C GLU A 252 -5.77 -6.53 13.14
N PHE A 253 -5.36 -5.66 14.06
CA PHE A 253 -6.26 -4.67 14.66
C PHE A 253 -6.82 -3.69 13.61
N VAL A 254 -5.98 -3.13 12.73
CA VAL A 254 -6.42 -2.23 11.65
C VAL A 254 -7.39 -2.93 10.68
N LEU A 255 -7.10 -4.16 10.28
CA LEU A 255 -7.97 -4.93 9.38
C LEU A 255 -9.32 -5.23 10.04
N ALA A 256 -9.34 -5.56 11.34
CA ALA A 256 -10.58 -5.76 12.09
C ALA A 256 -11.41 -4.46 12.20
N GLN A 257 -10.76 -3.32 12.43
CA GLN A 257 -11.46 -2.02 12.39
C GLN A 257 -11.99 -1.71 10.99
N GLN A 258 -11.20 -1.95 9.93
CA GLN A 258 -11.63 -1.74 8.56
C GLN A 258 -12.87 -2.59 8.22
N GLU A 259 -12.87 -3.87 8.58
CA GLU A 259 -14.02 -4.77 8.36
C GLU A 259 -15.28 -4.27 9.07
N GLN A 260 -15.11 -3.72 10.28
CA GLN A 260 -16.21 -3.11 11.02
C GLN A 260 -16.75 -1.84 10.35
N GLU A 261 -15.87 -0.96 9.87
CA GLU A 261 -16.27 0.25 9.13
C GLU A 261 -16.99 -0.12 7.83
N VAL A 262 -16.48 -1.10 7.08
CA VAL A 262 -17.13 -1.62 5.85
C VAL A 262 -18.50 -2.24 6.16
N THR A 263 -18.64 -2.95 7.28
CA THR A 263 -19.93 -3.52 7.69
C THR A 263 -20.95 -2.43 8.04
N PHE A 264 -20.49 -1.28 8.54
CA PHE A 264 -21.38 -0.20 8.99
C PHE A 264 -21.73 0.80 7.88
N PHE A 265 -20.77 1.14 7.00
CA PHE A 265 -20.90 2.18 5.97
C PHE A 265 -20.94 1.66 4.53
N ASP A 266 -20.94 0.33 4.36
CA ASP A 266 -20.66 -0.35 3.09
C ASP A 266 -19.23 -0.07 2.58
N PRO A 267 -18.73 -0.85 1.59
CA PRO A 267 -17.40 -0.62 1.02
C PRO A 267 -17.27 0.78 0.40
N GLN A 268 -16.15 1.46 0.68
CA GLN A 268 -15.86 2.81 0.16
C GLN A 268 -14.46 2.86 -0.48
N PRO A 269 -14.33 3.31 -1.75
CA PRO A 269 -15.41 3.75 -2.64
C PRO A 269 -16.37 2.62 -3.02
N ASP A 270 -17.61 2.99 -3.38
CA ASP A 270 -18.61 2.04 -3.86
C ASP A 270 -18.04 1.26 -5.08
N PRO A 271 -17.90 -0.06 -4.99
CA PRO A 271 -17.23 -0.87 -6.01
C PRO A 271 -18.04 -0.99 -7.30
N VAL A 272 -19.36 -0.72 -7.28
CA VAL A 272 -20.21 -0.69 -8.47
C VAL A 272 -20.12 0.66 -9.14
N GLU A 273 -20.29 1.76 -8.40
CA GLU A 273 -20.22 3.10 -8.98
C GLU A 273 -18.81 3.43 -9.51
N SER A 274 -17.76 3.05 -8.78
CA SER A 274 -16.36 3.25 -9.20
C SER A 274 -15.99 2.55 -10.49
N THR A 275 -16.64 1.41 -10.76
CA THR A 275 -16.37 0.58 -11.94
C THR A 275 -17.33 0.89 -13.08
N LYS A 276 -18.35 1.74 -12.90
CA LYS A 276 -19.10 2.29 -14.05
C LYS A 276 -18.22 3.16 -14.95
N GLU A 277 -17.15 3.75 -14.40
CA GLU A 277 -16.11 4.39 -15.22
C GLU A 277 -15.39 3.41 -16.14
N LEU A 278 -15.52 2.09 -15.93
CA LEU A 278 -15.12 1.10 -16.93
C LEU A 278 -15.82 1.29 -18.27
N GLU A 279 -16.90 2.07 -18.32
CA GLU A 279 -17.61 2.48 -19.53
C GLU A 279 -17.25 3.83 -20.09
N SER A 280 -16.66 4.73 -19.29
CA SER A 280 -16.31 6.07 -19.75
C SER A 280 -14.80 6.19 -19.99
N ASP A 281 -14.38 6.84 -21.09
CA ASP A 281 -12.96 7.03 -21.47
C ASP A 281 -12.19 8.01 -20.55
N THR A 282 -12.55 8.07 -19.26
CA THR A 282 -12.07 9.08 -18.32
C THR A 282 -10.91 8.59 -17.46
N SER A 283 -10.70 7.28 -17.34
CA SER A 283 -9.62 6.68 -16.53
C SER A 283 -8.68 5.82 -17.39
N CYS A 284 -7.42 6.26 -17.51
CA CYS A 284 -6.41 5.60 -18.38
C CYS A 284 -6.15 4.13 -18.01
N TYR A 285 -6.12 3.81 -16.71
CA TYR A 285 -5.88 2.46 -16.23
C TYR A 285 -7.04 1.51 -16.56
N ILE A 286 -8.25 2.05 -16.52
CA ILE A 286 -9.49 1.34 -16.75
C ILE A 286 -9.68 1.05 -18.25
N GLN A 287 -9.36 2.02 -19.10
CA GLN A 287 -9.33 1.84 -20.55
C GLN A 287 -8.34 0.73 -20.95
N GLU A 288 -7.14 0.73 -20.36
CA GLU A 288 -6.14 -0.33 -20.59
C GLU A 288 -6.68 -1.73 -20.22
N MET A 289 -7.48 -1.87 -19.16
CA MET A 289 -8.07 -3.16 -18.77
C MET A 289 -9.14 -3.64 -19.75
N ARG A 290 -10.00 -2.72 -20.22
CA ARG A 290 -11.00 -3.02 -21.25
C ARG A 290 -10.32 -3.45 -22.56
N GLU A 291 -9.34 -2.68 -23.01
CA GLU A 291 -8.58 -2.99 -24.23
C GLU A 291 -7.90 -4.36 -24.11
N PHE A 292 -7.34 -4.68 -22.95
CA PHE A 292 -6.74 -5.97 -22.68
C PHE A 292 -7.76 -7.12 -22.72
N ALA A 293 -8.90 -7.01 -22.03
CA ALA A 293 -9.95 -8.03 -22.06
C ALA A 293 -10.48 -8.27 -23.48
N ASN A 294 -10.65 -7.20 -24.27
CA ASN A 294 -11.06 -7.28 -25.67
C ASN A 294 -10.02 -8.00 -26.54
N GLN A 295 -8.71 -7.77 -26.31
CA GLN A 295 -7.64 -8.49 -27.01
C GLN A 295 -7.65 -9.99 -26.72
N LEU A 296 -8.11 -10.38 -25.53
CA LEU A 296 -8.31 -11.78 -25.14
C LEU A 296 -9.62 -12.38 -25.67
N GLY A 297 -10.40 -11.62 -26.45
CA GLY A 297 -11.65 -12.06 -27.05
C GLY A 297 -12.86 -11.98 -26.12
N TRP A 298 -12.84 -11.09 -25.12
CA TRP A 298 -13.99 -10.87 -24.25
C TRP A 298 -15.18 -10.32 -25.06
N THR A 299 -16.28 -11.06 -25.08
CA THR A 299 -17.56 -10.63 -25.65
C THR A 299 -18.70 -10.69 -24.62
N GLY A 300 -18.35 -10.84 -23.34
CA GLY A 300 -19.31 -10.95 -22.25
C GLY A 300 -19.87 -9.60 -21.82
N GLU A 301 -20.61 -9.62 -20.71
CA GLU A 301 -21.11 -8.40 -20.07
C GLU A 301 -19.96 -7.44 -19.72
N PRO A 302 -20.24 -6.13 -19.61
CA PRO A 302 -19.29 -5.17 -19.08
C PRO A 302 -18.70 -5.68 -17.76
N LEU A 303 -17.38 -5.53 -17.58
CA LEU A 303 -16.65 -5.94 -16.37
C LEU A 303 -16.97 -5.03 -15.16
N GLN A 304 -18.24 -4.69 -14.94
CA GLN A 304 -18.69 -3.81 -13.86
C GLN A 304 -18.76 -4.54 -12.52
N GLY A 305 -18.69 -3.76 -11.44
CA GLY A 305 -18.73 -4.22 -10.07
C GLY A 305 -17.37 -4.64 -9.52
N PRO A 306 -17.32 -5.01 -8.22
CA PRO A 306 -16.09 -5.40 -7.55
C PRO A 306 -15.40 -6.56 -8.28
N SER A 307 -14.11 -6.41 -8.57
CA SER A 307 -13.27 -7.46 -9.15
C SER A 307 -13.24 -8.75 -8.30
N SER A 308 -13.51 -8.65 -7.00
CA SER A 308 -13.72 -9.80 -6.10
C SER A 308 -14.93 -10.69 -6.44
N ARG A 309 -15.80 -10.28 -7.37
CA ARG A 309 -16.97 -11.09 -7.80
C ARG A 309 -16.83 -11.69 -9.19
N TRP A 310 -15.72 -11.44 -9.88
CA TRP A 310 -15.54 -11.92 -11.26
C TRP A 310 -15.28 -13.43 -11.30
N LEU A 311 -14.57 -13.96 -10.29
CA LEU A 311 -14.20 -15.36 -10.19
C LEU A 311 -14.66 -15.93 -8.85
N ASP A 312 -15.16 -17.17 -8.87
CA ASP A 312 -15.50 -17.89 -7.64
C ASP A 312 -14.23 -18.51 -7.03
N PRO A 313 -13.80 -18.06 -5.83
CA PRO A 313 -12.61 -18.62 -5.16
C PRO A 313 -12.79 -20.10 -4.74
N GLY A 314 -14.02 -20.61 -4.65
CA GLY A 314 -14.30 -22.03 -4.43
C GLY A 314 -14.00 -22.90 -5.65
N VAL A 315 -14.02 -22.31 -6.85
CA VAL A 315 -13.67 -22.97 -8.12
C VAL A 315 -12.22 -22.69 -8.49
N HIS A 316 -11.77 -21.44 -8.33
CA HIS A 316 -10.43 -20.99 -8.67
C HIS A 316 -9.59 -20.81 -7.41
N THR A 317 -8.95 -21.90 -6.97
CA THR A 317 -8.22 -21.94 -5.70
C THR A 317 -6.73 -21.62 -5.83
N VAL A 318 -6.23 -21.39 -7.04
CA VAL A 318 -4.80 -21.16 -7.33
C VAL A 318 -4.62 -19.73 -7.80
N TRP A 319 -3.60 -19.06 -7.28
CA TRP A 319 -3.20 -17.74 -7.75
C TRP A 319 -2.51 -17.87 -9.10
N LEU A 320 -3.15 -17.35 -10.15
CA LEU A 320 -2.72 -17.47 -11.55
C LEU A 320 -2.63 -16.08 -12.23
N GLY A 321 -2.11 -16.07 -13.46
CA GLY A 321 -2.03 -14.89 -14.31
C GLY A 321 -0.94 -13.89 -13.89
N ASP A 322 -1.05 -12.68 -14.43
CA ASP A 322 -0.09 -11.58 -14.21
C ASP A 322 0.10 -11.24 -12.72
N GLY A 323 -0.94 -11.41 -11.88
CA GLY A 323 -0.89 -11.17 -10.44
C GLY A 323 0.09 -12.11 -9.72
N ALA A 324 -0.01 -13.40 -10.00
CA ALA A 324 0.91 -14.41 -9.46
C ALA A 324 2.36 -14.19 -9.94
N TYR A 325 2.54 -13.81 -11.21
CA TYR A 325 3.85 -13.45 -11.75
C TYR A 325 4.44 -12.22 -11.05
N ALA A 326 3.63 -11.16 -10.85
CA ALA A 326 4.04 -9.97 -10.13
C ALA A 326 4.44 -10.30 -8.68
N ASP A 327 3.68 -11.17 -8.02
CA ASP A 327 4.02 -11.63 -6.67
C ASP A 327 5.38 -12.33 -6.60
N GLU A 328 5.63 -13.27 -7.50
CA GLU A 328 6.93 -13.94 -7.57
C GLU A 328 8.05 -12.94 -7.83
N PHE A 329 7.83 -12.00 -8.75
CA PHE A 329 8.81 -10.97 -9.09
C PHE A 329 9.19 -10.11 -7.88
N TYR A 330 8.22 -9.59 -7.12
CA TYR A 330 8.50 -8.75 -5.95
C TYR A 330 9.12 -9.55 -4.79
N ARG A 331 8.73 -10.82 -4.61
CA ARG A 331 9.39 -11.72 -3.64
C ARG A 331 10.84 -11.98 -4.04
N ARG A 332 11.11 -12.24 -5.32
CA ARG A 332 12.47 -12.48 -5.82
C ARG A 332 13.35 -11.24 -5.66
N GLN A 333 12.86 -10.05 -6.02
CA GLN A 333 13.61 -8.80 -5.83
C GLN A 333 14.01 -8.59 -4.37
N GLU A 334 13.07 -8.78 -3.44
CA GLU A 334 13.33 -8.64 -2.02
C GLU A 334 14.34 -9.70 -1.53
N GLY A 335 14.18 -10.96 -1.94
CA GLY A 335 15.10 -12.04 -1.60
C GLY A 335 16.53 -11.83 -2.12
N ASP A 336 16.68 -11.38 -3.36
CA ASP A 336 17.97 -11.10 -3.98
C ASP A 336 18.71 -9.96 -3.26
N GLU A 337 17.99 -8.90 -2.89
CA GLU A 337 18.56 -7.78 -2.14
C GLU A 337 18.87 -8.16 -0.69
N ARG A 338 17.99 -8.92 -0.03
CA ARG A 338 18.24 -9.49 1.30
C ARG A 338 19.54 -10.28 1.29
N TRP A 339 19.69 -11.16 0.31
CA TRP A 339 20.88 -11.98 0.15
C TRP A 339 22.14 -11.13 -0.09
N SER A 340 22.04 -10.11 -0.95
CA SER A 340 23.12 -9.15 -1.21
C SER A 340 23.56 -8.42 0.07
N ILE A 341 22.61 -7.97 0.89
CA ILE A 341 22.90 -7.32 2.17
C ILE A 341 23.60 -8.31 3.13
N LEU A 342 23.07 -9.53 3.26
CA LEU A 342 23.67 -10.56 4.13
C LEU A 342 25.12 -10.90 3.71
N LEU A 343 25.39 -11.04 2.41
CA LEU A 343 26.75 -11.27 1.91
C LEU A 343 27.68 -10.10 2.24
N ARG A 344 27.22 -8.85 2.12
CA ARG A 344 28.02 -7.68 2.50
C ARG A 344 28.32 -7.66 3.99
N THR A 345 27.31 -7.90 4.83
CA THR A 345 27.47 -7.95 6.29
C THR A 345 28.40 -9.09 6.72
N ALA A 346 28.44 -10.21 5.99
CA ALA A 346 29.35 -11.33 6.23
C ALA A 346 30.76 -11.13 5.62
N GLY A 347 31.03 -10.02 4.93
CA GLY A 347 32.31 -9.79 4.25
C GLY A 347 32.53 -10.66 2.99
N LEU A 348 31.48 -11.28 2.46
CA LEU A 348 31.51 -12.26 1.36
C LEU A 348 31.10 -11.67 0.00
N TRP A 349 31.02 -10.36 -0.14
CA TRP A 349 30.47 -9.67 -1.33
C TRP A 349 31.18 -9.98 -2.65
N HIS A 350 32.43 -10.44 -2.60
CA HIS A 350 33.21 -10.90 -3.77
C HIS A 350 33.05 -12.38 -4.10
N THR A 351 32.33 -13.14 -3.27
CA THR A 351 32.22 -14.59 -3.40
C THR A 351 31.15 -14.92 -4.44
N PRO A 352 31.47 -15.65 -5.52
CA PRO A 352 30.49 -16.09 -6.50
C PRO A 352 29.31 -16.84 -5.82
N PRO A 353 28.04 -16.54 -6.15
CA PRO A 353 26.88 -17.15 -5.50
C PRO A 353 26.90 -18.69 -5.48
N ARG A 354 27.44 -19.31 -6.55
CA ARG A 354 27.59 -20.76 -6.70
C ARG A 354 28.51 -21.40 -5.64
N LEU A 355 29.47 -20.66 -5.11
CA LEU A 355 30.40 -21.16 -4.08
C LEU A 355 29.80 -21.03 -2.66
N VAL A 356 28.89 -20.09 -2.43
CA VAL A 356 28.20 -19.92 -1.15
C VAL A 356 27.09 -20.97 -0.97
N GLN A 357 26.31 -21.25 -2.01
CA GLN A 357 25.25 -22.28 -1.97
C GLN A 357 25.79 -23.71 -1.75
N ARG A 358 27.00 -24.02 -2.23
CA ARG A 358 27.66 -25.32 -1.99
C ARG A 358 28.06 -25.55 -0.53
N ARG A 359 28.30 -24.48 0.24
CA ARG A 359 28.68 -24.61 1.66
C ARG A 359 27.49 -24.97 2.55
N ASN A 360 26.31 -24.45 2.24
CA ASN A 360 25.09 -24.69 3.03
C ASN A 360 24.36 -26.01 2.69
N SER A 361 24.81 -26.75 1.67
CA SER A 361 24.27 -28.06 1.28
C SER A 361 25.12 -29.24 1.79
N LEU A 362 26.20 -28.94 2.52
CA LEU A 362 27.14 -29.91 3.12
C LEU A 362 27.21 -29.80 4.65
N SER A 363 26.30 -29.03 5.26
CA SER A 363 26.08 -28.88 6.71
C SER A 363 24.64 -29.22 7.03
#